data_AF-A0A7V0JSQ0-F1
#
_entry.id   AF-A0A7V0JSQ0-F1
#
_cell.length_a   1.000
_cell.length_b   1.000
_cell.length_c   1.000
_cell.angle_alpha   90.00
_cell.angle_beta   90.00
_cell.angle_gamma   90.00
#
_symmetry.space_group_name_H-M   'P 1'
#
loop_
_entity.id
_entity.type
_entity.pdbx_description
1 polymer ?
#
loop_
_entity_poly.entity_id
_entity_poly.type
_entity_poly.pdbx_seq_one_letter_code
_entity_poly.pdbx_strand_id
1 'polypeptide(L)' 'MAELQLWQRDILILVLLGWSNFLPILGRVVLKKRLSAPLGLGYKWIDNRYLLGPHKTWRGLIISVIGTGLA' A
#
# COMPACT_ATOMS: atom_id res chain seq x y z
N MET A 1 20.88 -19.14 -14.74
CA MET A 1 20.17 -18.44 -13.65
C MET A 1 20.02 -19.42 -12.52
N ALA A 2 20.50 -19.10 -11.31
CA ALA A 2 20.34 -20.00 -10.17
C ALA A 2 18.84 -20.11 -9.85
N GLU A 3 18.30 -21.32 -9.86
CA GLU A 3 16.93 -21.59 -9.41
C GLU A 3 16.84 -21.24 -7.93
N LEU A 4 16.11 -20.17 -7.60
CA LEU A 4 15.76 -19.85 -6.23
C LEU A 4 15.00 -21.03 -5.63
N GLN A 5 15.47 -21.54 -4.50
CA GLN A 5 14.74 -22.57 -3.76
C GLN A 5 13.38 -22.00 -3.31
N LEU A 6 12.35 -22.86 -3.24
CA LEU A 6 10.97 -22.45 -2.92
C LEU A 6 10.88 -21.52 -1.70
N TRP A 7 11.54 -21.89 -0.59
CA TRP A 7 11.54 -21.09 0.63
C TRP A 7 12.16 -19.71 0.46
N GLN A 8 13.17 -19.56 -0.42
CA GLN A 8 13.78 -18.26 -0.71
C GLN A 8 12.79 -17.36 -1.44
N ARG A 9 12.03 -17.92 -2.40
CA ARG A 9 10.98 -17.20 -3.11
C ARG A 9 9.87 -16.76 -2.15
N ASP A 10 9.44 -17.66 -1.26
CA ASP A 10 8.39 -17.36 -0.29
C ASP A 10 8.80 -16.22 0.65
N ILE A 11 10.04 -16.25 1.17
CA ILE A 11 10.58 -15.16 1.99
C ILE A 11 10.61 -13.85 1.21
N LEU A 12 11.08 -13.85 -0.04
CA LEU A 12 11.13 -12.63 -0.85
C LEU A 12 9.72 -12.06 -1.09
N ILE A 13 8.73 -12.92 -1.34
CA ILE A 13 7.33 -12.49 -1.47
C ILE A 13 6.82 -11.89 -0.15
N LEU A 14 7.12 -12.51 0.99
CA LEU A 14 6.72 -11.98 2.30
C LEU A 14 7.39 -10.64 2.62
N VAL A 15 8.66 -10.48 2.24
CA VAL A 15 9.39 -9.21 2.37
C VAL A 15 8.75 -8.14 1.48
N LEU A 16 8.46 -8.45 0.22
CA LEU A 16 7.82 -7.53 -0.72
C LEU A 16 6.40 -7.15 -0.25
N LEU A 17 5.66 -8.12 0.28
CA LEU A 17 4.34 -7.92 0.87
C LEU A 17 4.45 -7.01 2.10
N GLY A 18 5.37 -7.29 3.02
CA GLY A 18 5.63 -6.43 4.19
C GLY A 18 5.99 -5.01 3.78
N TRP A 19 6.88 -4.86 2.80
CA TRP A 19 7.32 -3.57 2.27
C TRP A 19 6.17 -2.76 1.66
N SER A 20 5.38 -3.38 0.78
CA SER A 20 4.23 -2.75 0.12
C SER A 20 3.16 -2.28 1.12
N ASN A 21 2.97 -3.01 2.23
CA ASN A 21 2.04 -2.65 3.30
C ASN A 21 2.60 -1.58 4.25
N PHE A 22 3.93 -1.47 4.38
CA PHE A 22 4.58 -0.47 5.23
C PHE A 22 4.69 0.91 4.56
N LEU A 23 4.88 0.94 3.24
CA LEU A 23 5.04 2.16 2.45
C LEU A 23 3.95 3.25 2.66
N PRO A 24 2.65 2.94 2.79
CA PRO A 24 1.62 3.94 3.07
C PRO A 24 1.80 4.62 4.43
N ILE A 25 2.35 3.90 5.42
CA ILE A 25 2.62 4.41 6.77
C ILE A 25 3.80 5.38 6.69
N LEU A 26 4.90 5.00 6.04
CA LEU A 26 6.02 5.90 5.77
C LEU A 26 5.57 7.15 5.01
N GLY A 27 4.79 6.96 3.95
CA GLY A 27 4.21 8.05 3.17
C GLY A 27 3.37 9.00 4.01
N ARG A 28 2.64 8.50 5.02
CA ARG A 28 1.91 9.33 5.98
C ARG A 28 2.82 10.12 6.91
N VAL A 29 3.89 9.52 7.40
CA VAL A 29 4.86 10.20 8.29
C VAL A 29 5.61 11.30 7.53
N VAL A 30 6.08 11.02 6.32
CA VAL A 30 6.87 11.96 5.51
C VAL A 30 6.03 13.10 4.95
N LEU A 31 4.89 12.80 4.33
CA LEU A 31 4.05 13.81 3.65
C LEU A 31 2.97 14.42 4.58
N LYS A 32 2.82 13.92 5.81
CA LYS A 32 1.87 14.39 6.82
C LYS A 32 0.44 14.52 6.27
N LYS A 33 -0.08 15.74 6.16
CA LYS A 33 -1.43 16.07 5.64
C LYS A 33 -1.48 16.26 4.11
N ARG A 34 -0.35 16.24 3.40
CA ARG A 34 -0.35 16.44 1.94
C ARG A 34 -0.93 15.21 1.22
N LEU A 35 -1.75 15.46 0.21
CA LEU A 35 -2.38 14.43 -0.64
C LEU A 35 -3.14 13.34 0.15
N SER A 36 -3.73 13.70 1.29
CA SER A 36 -4.49 12.78 2.14
C SER A 36 -5.91 12.50 1.62
N ALA A 37 -6.16 12.73 0.33
CA ALA A 37 -7.45 12.47 -0.27
C ALA A 37 -7.78 10.97 -0.15
N PRO A 38 -8.95 10.61 0.42
CA PRO A 38 -9.36 9.22 0.55
C PRO A 38 -9.56 8.62 -0.84
N LEU A 39 -9.12 7.38 -1.02
CA LEU A 39 -9.16 6.69 -2.31
C LEU A 39 -10.60 6.57 -2.82
N GLY A 40 -11.53 6.30 -1.90
CA GLY A 40 -12.94 6.13 -2.23
C GLY A 40 -13.69 7.44 -2.49
N LEU A 41 -13.05 8.62 -2.56
CA LEU A 41 -13.68 9.93 -2.83
C LEU A 41 -14.93 10.26 -1.97
N GLY A 42 -15.14 9.56 -0.86
CA GLY A 42 -16.33 9.69 -0.03
C GLY A 42 -17.52 8.80 -0.42
N TYR A 43 -17.37 7.92 -1.43
CA TYR A 43 -18.37 6.92 -1.78
C TYR A 43 -18.67 5.99 -0.61
N LYS A 44 -19.96 5.81 -0.37
CA LYS A 44 -20.52 4.89 0.60
C LYS A 44 -21.13 3.70 -0.12
N TRP A 45 -21.03 2.53 0.51
CA TRP A 45 -21.65 1.31 0.03
C TRP A 45 -23.13 1.25 0.42
N ILE A 46 -23.84 0.19 0.01
CA ILE A 46 -25.28 -0.01 0.24
C ILE A 46 -25.63 0.01 1.75
N ASP A 47 -24.66 -0.37 2.59
CA ASP A 47 -24.75 -0.34 4.05
C ASP A 47 -24.42 1.06 4.66
N ASN A 48 -24.28 2.09 3.83
CA ASN A 48 -23.90 3.45 4.19
C ASN A 48 -22.50 3.60 4.84
N ARG A 49 -21.63 2.59 4.71
CA ARG A 49 -20.22 2.64 5.15
C ARG A 49 -19.30 3.07 4.01
N TYR A 50 -18.18 3.72 4.33
CA TYR A 50 -17.19 4.08 3.30
C TYR A 50 -16.65 2.83 2.61
N LEU A 51 -16.70 2.80 1.27
CA LEU A 51 -16.30 1.64 0.47
C LEU A 51 -14.89 1.13 0.81
N LEU A 52 -13.94 2.05 0.96
CA LEU A 52 -12.52 1.75 1.19
C LEU A 52 -12.01 2.27 2.54
N GLY A 53 -12.89 2.93 3.31
CA GLY A 53 -12.52 3.66 4.52
C GLY A 53 -11.69 4.93 4.26
N PRO A 54 -11.68 5.89 5.20
CA PRO A 54 -10.92 7.13 5.07
C PRO A 54 -9.40 6.94 5.21
N HIS A 55 -8.95 5.77 5.70
CA HIS A 55 -7.54 5.49 5.96
C HIS A 55 -6.75 5.08 4.72
N LYS A 56 -7.42 4.63 3.64
CA LYS A 56 -6.81 4.35 2.33
C LYS A 56 -6.79 5.63 1.50
N THR A 57 -5.59 6.11 1.15
CA THR A 57 -5.39 7.39 0.46
C THR A 57 -4.71 7.20 -0.88
N TRP A 58 -4.96 8.10 -1.83
CA TRP A 58 -4.28 8.11 -3.14
C TRP A 58 -2.76 8.18 -2.99
N ARG A 59 -2.28 9.01 -2.05
CA ARG A 59 -0.85 9.07 -1.71
C ARG A 59 -0.31 7.70 -1.29
N GLY A 60 -0.99 7.03 -0.35
CA GLY A 60 -0.54 5.72 0.14
C GLY A 60 -0.45 4.70 -0.99
N LEU A 61 -1.44 4.68 -1.89
CA LEU A 61 -1.45 3.81 -3.06
C LEU A 61 -0.27 4.09 -4.00
N ILE A 62 -0.07 5.36 -4.38
CA ILE A 62 1.00 5.76 -5.29
C ILE A 62 2.37 5.39 -4.70
N ILE A 63 2.60 5.67 -3.42
CA ILE A 63 3.87 5.35 -2.75
C ILE A 63 4.07 3.84 -2.66
N SER A 64 3.04 3.06 -2.35
CA SER A 64 3.14 1.60 -2.36
C SER A 64 3.49 1.07 -3.74
N VAL A 65 2.81 1.52 -4.80
CA VAL A 65 3.05 1.03 -6.16
C VAL A 65 4.47 1.37 -6.62
N ILE A 66 4.87 2.64 -6.48
CA ILE A 66 6.22 3.09 -6.90
C ILE A 66 7.29 2.44 -6.02
N GLY A 67 7.13 2.49 -4.70
CA GLY A 67 8.13 1.99 -3.76
C GLY A 67 8.27 0.46 -3.77
N THR A 68 7.23 -0.28 -4.14
CA THR A 68 7.31 -1.73 -4.35
C THR A 68 7.91 -2.07 -5.71
N GLY A 69 7.58 -1.30 -6.77
CA GLY A 69 8.16 -1.51 -8.10
C GLY A 69 9.66 -1.18 -8.21
N LEU A 70 10.19 -0.41 -7.27
CA LEU A 70 11.63 -0.10 -7.16
C LEU A 70 12.41 -1.08 -6.25
N ALA A 71 11.71 -1.97 -5.54
CA ALA A 71 12.32 -2.98 -4.66
C ALA A 71 12.69 -4.24 -5.45
#